data_AF-A0A925HNZ7-F1
#
_entry.id   AF-A0A925HNZ7-F1
#
_cell.length_a   1.000
_cell.length_b   1.000
_cell.length_c   1.000
_cell.angle_alpha   90.00
_cell.angle_beta   90.00
_cell.angle_gamma   90.00
#
_symmetry.space_group_name_H-M   'P 1'
#
loop_
_entity.id
_entity.type
_entity.pdbx_description
1 polymer ?
#
loop_
_entity_poly.entity_id
_entity_poly.type
_entity_poly.pdbx_seq_one_letter_code
_entity_poly.pdbx_strand_id
1 'polypeptide(L)'
;MRTILATSLIIVGLALSTTGCNTMESTSGSATSKTTAMTDKSLYDRLGGKPAITAVVDDFVGRVAADNRINGKFANTDIPRFKMLLMEQICQASGGPCTYTGRSMKATHAGMGVSSSDFDALVGNLVATLNKFKVPEREKSELLGALGPMKGDIVEKPMASVH
;
A
#
# COMPACT_ATOMS: atom_id res chain seq x y z
N MET A 1 -59.91 10.17 14.35
CA MET A 1 -58.70 10.84 14.89
C MET A 1 -58.00 11.48 13.69
N ARG A 2 -57.66 12.77 13.78
CA ARG A 2 -57.58 13.74 12.66
C ARG A 2 -56.51 13.43 11.59
N THR A 3 -56.95 13.41 10.33
CA THR A 3 -56.20 13.68 9.09
C THR A 3 -56.01 15.20 8.87
N ILE A 4 -55.04 15.60 8.01
CA ILE A 4 -54.89 16.83 7.16
C ILE A 4 -53.36 16.99 6.91
N LEU A 5 -52.77 16.61 5.77
CA LEU A 5 -52.69 17.29 4.45
C LEU A 5 -52.27 18.76 4.49
N ALA A 6 -51.03 19.09 4.09
CA ALA A 6 -50.66 20.43 3.64
C ALA A 6 -49.54 20.37 2.58
N THR A 7 -49.97 20.48 1.33
CA THR A 7 -49.22 20.90 0.14
C THR A 7 -48.84 22.38 0.20
N SER A 8 -47.65 22.76 -0.28
CA SER A 8 -47.33 24.08 -0.86
C SER A 8 -45.93 24.00 -1.49
N LEU A 9 -45.79 24.03 -2.82
CA LEU A 9 -45.89 25.13 -3.79
C LEU A 9 -44.50 25.67 -4.18
N ILE A 10 -44.25 25.51 -5.47
CA ILE A 10 -43.11 25.95 -6.28
C ILE A 10 -42.98 27.47 -6.24
N ILE A 11 -41.76 27.99 -6.11
CA ILE A 11 -41.42 29.33 -6.61
C ILE A 11 -40.16 29.21 -7.47
N VAL A 12 -40.39 29.31 -8.78
CA VAL A 12 -39.38 29.60 -9.79
C VAL A 12 -39.03 31.08 -9.67
N GLY A 13 -37.78 31.39 -9.35
CA GLY A 13 -37.24 32.75 -9.35
C GLY A 13 -36.17 32.89 -10.43
N LEU A 14 -36.61 33.21 -11.64
CA LEU A 14 -35.77 33.60 -12.77
C LEU A 14 -35.33 35.06 -12.55
N ALA A 15 -34.04 35.31 -12.34
CA ALA A 15 -33.46 36.65 -12.33
C ALA A 15 -32.37 36.76 -13.40
N LEU A 16 -32.73 37.36 -14.54
CA LEU A 16 -31.80 37.91 -15.51
C LEU A 16 -31.38 39.30 -15.03
N SER A 17 -30.08 39.52 -14.82
CA SER A 17 -29.52 40.85 -14.64
C SER A 17 -28.20 41.02 -15.40
N THR A 18 -28.33 41.71 -16.53
CA THR A 18 -27.48 42.81 -17.02
C THR A 18 -25.96 42.67 -17.04
N THR A 19 -25.44 42.63 -18.27
CA THR A 19 -24.14 43.08 -18.77
C THR A 19 -23.44 44.14 -17.90
N GLY A 20 -22.31 43.77 -17.29
CA GLY A 20 -21.31 44.70 -16.79
C GLY A 20 -20.04 44.58 -17.64
N CYS A 21 -19.68 45.66 -18.33
CA CYS A 21 -18.41 45.77 -19.05
C CYS A 21 -17.33 46.20 -18.06
N ASN A 22 -16.50 45.27 -17.60
CA ASN A 22 -15.32 45.59 -16.79
C ASN A 22 -14.08 45.59 -17.67
N THR A 23 -13.51 46.76 -17.86
CA THR A 23 -12.16 46.97 -18.38
C THR A 23 -11.18 46.34 -17.38
N MET A 24 -10.51 45.25 -17.75
CA MET A 24 -9.37 44.72 -17.00
C MET A 24 -8.08 45.20 -17.65
N GLU A 25 -7.43 46.10 -16.93
CA GLU A 25 -6.06 46.55 -17.17
C GLU A 25 -5.10 45.36 -17.10
N SER A 26 -4.32 45.19 -18.18
CA SER A 26 -3.25 44.20 -18.26
C SER A 26 -2.06 44.69 -17.45
N THR A 27 -2.00 44.34 -16.16
CA THR A 27 -0.75 44.46 -15.41
C THR A 27 0.02 43.17 -15.55
N SER A 28 1.01 43.20 -16.43
CA SER A 28 2.03 42.17 -16.62
C SER A 28 2.91 42.08 -15.36
N GLY A 29 2.44 41.31 -14.37
CA GLY A 29 3.23 40.88 -13.22
C GLY A 29 3.66 39.44 -13.44
N SER A 30 4.93 39.23 -13.83
CA SER A 30 5.59 37.93 -13.86
C SER A 30 5.64 37.36 -12.44
N ALA A 31 4.57 36.68 -12.04
CA ALA A 31 4.58 35.83 -10.86
C ALA A 31 5.40 34.58 -11.21
N THR A 32 6.68 34.62 -10.85
CA THR A 32 7.52 33.43 -10.75
C THR A 32 6.81 32.46 -9.83
N SER A 33 6.14 31.47 -10.41
CA SER A 33 5.54 30.35 -9.69
C SER A 33 6.69 29.61 -9.00
N LYS A 34 6.93 29.96 -7.74
CA LYS A 34 7.81 29.22 -6.86
C LYS A 34 7.07 27.94 -6.51
N THR A 35 7.14 26.95 -7.41
CA THR A 35 6.78 25.57 -7.11
C THR A 35 7.73 25.10 -6.01
N THR A 36 7.33 25.30 -4.76
CA THR A 36 7.85 24.51 -3.64
C THR A 36 7.54 23.06 -3.99
N ALA A 37 8.57 22.33 -4.42
CA ALA A 37 8.53 20.88 -4.46
C ALA A 37 8.23 20.40 -3.04
N MET A 38 6.95 20.16 -2.75
CA MET A 38 6.57 19.40 -1.58
C MET A 38 7.11 18.00 -1.84
N THR A 39 8.21 17.64 -1.19
CA THR A 39 8.65 16.25 -1.08
C THR A 39 7.48 15.47 -0.52
N ASP A 40 6.88 14.61 -1.35
CA ASP A 40 5.81 13.73 -0.93
C ASP A 40 6.31 12.90 0.28
N LYS A 41 5.40 12.58 1.20
CA LYS A 41 5.75 11.76 2.36
C LYS A 41 6.31 10.42 1.89
N SER A 42 7.21 9.83 2.68
CA SER A 42 7.70 8.47 2.39
C SER A 42 6.53 7.48 2.34
N LEU A 43 6.71 6.36 1.63
CA LEU A 43 5.71 5.29 1.64
C LEU A 43 5.47 4.80 3.07
N TYR A 44 6.52 4.68 3.89
CA TYR A 44 6.45 4.35 5.30
C TYR A 44 5.47 5.26 6.07
N ASP A 45 5.58 6.58 5.89
CA ASP A 45 4.70 7.54 6.55
C ASP A 45 3.25 7.41 6.05
N ARG A 46 3.07 7.20 4.74
CA ARG A 46 1.74 7.01 4.12
C ARG A 46 1.08 5.71 4.53
N LEU A 47 1.86 4.67 4.82
CA LEU A 47 1.39 3.39 5.37
C LEU A 47 1.02 3.48 6.85
N GLY A 48 1.30 4.60 7.53
CA GLY A 48 1.02 4.78 8.97
C GLY A 48 2.18 4.38 9.89
N GLY A 49 3.38 4.23 9.33
CA GLY A 49 4.61 3.96 10.07
C GLY A 49 4.63 2.59 10.77
N LYS A 50 5.58 2.45 11.72
CA LYS A 50 5.86 1.20 12.42
C LYS A 50 4.63 0.54 13.06
N PRO A 51 3.71 1.26 13.76
CA PRO A 51 2.55 0.62 14.36
C PRO A 51 1.64 -0.07 13.32
N ALA A 52 1.36 0.60 12.20
CA ALA A 52 0.53 0.04 11.14
C ALA A 52 1.22 -1.13 10.43
N ILE A 53 2.52 -1.00 10.15
CA ILE A 53 3.32 -2.08 9.54
C ILE A 53 3.37 -3.31 10.45
N THR A 54 3.55 -3.15 11.76
CA THR A 54 3.51 -4.25 12.72
C THR A 54 2.17 -4.99 12.67
N ALA A 55 1.05 -4.27 12.63
CA ALA A 55 -0.28 -4.88 12.54
C ALA A 55 -0.49 -5.65 11.23
N VAL A 56 0.01 -5.11 10.12
CA VAL A 56 0.03 -5.81 8.82
C VAL A 56 0.86 -7.09 8.91
N VAL A 57 2.08 -7.03 9.48
CA VAL A 57 2.94 -8.20 9.65
C VAL A 57 2.26 -9.27 10.51
N ASP A 58 1.60 -8.88 11.59
CA ASP A 58 0.91 -9.82 12.47
C ASP A 58 -0.22 -10.58 11.77
N ASP A 59 -1.08 -9.87 11.03
CA ASP A 59 -2.15 -10.50 10.24
C ASP A 59 -1.60 -11.37 9.11
N PHE A 60 -0.60 -10.86 8.40
CA PHE A 60 0.03 -11.56 7.28
C PHE A 60 0.63 -12.90 7.72
N VAL A 61 1.39 -12.91 8.82
CA VAL A 61 1.97 -14.16 9.34
C VAL A 61 0.88 -15.14 9.77
N GLY A 62 -0.23 -14.66 10.34
CA GLY A 62 -1.40 -15.48 10.63
C GLY A 62 -1.99 -16.15 9.38
N ARG A 63 -2.10 -15.40 8.27
CA ARG A 63 -2.57 -15.96 6.98
C ARG A 63 -1.62 -16.98 6.40
N VAL A 64 -0.31 -16.72 6.45
CA VAL A 64 0.72 -17.67 6.00
C VAL A 64 0.65 -18.97 6.79
N ALA A 65 0.46 -18.90 8.11
CA ALA A 65 0.30 -20.08 8.96
C ALA A 65 -0.95 -20.90 8.59
N ALA A 66 -2.02 -20.23 8.14
CA ALA A 66 -3.27 -20.87 7.73
C ALA A 66 -3.28 -21.38 6.27
N ASP A 67 -2.28 -21.02 5.45
CA ASP A 67 -2.23 -21.40 4.04
C ASP A 67 -1.51 -22.73 3.83
N ASN A 68 -2.29 -23.80 3.64
CA ASN A 68 -1.80 -25.17 3.42
C ASN A 68 -0.86 -25.32 2.22
N ARG A 69 -0.81 -24.36 1.30
CA ARG A 69 0.14 -24.40 0.17
C ARG A 69 1.57 -24.15 0.62
N ILE A 70 1.77 -23.32 1.65
CA ILE A 70 3.10 -22.81 2.02
C ILE A 70 3.45 -22.95 3.51
N ASN A 71 2.47 -23.17 4.40
CA ASN A 71 2.68 -23.19 5.85
C ASN A 71 3.74 -24.21 6.29
N GLY A 72 3.87 -25.35 5.62
CA GLY A 72 4.87 -26.37 5.90
C GLY A 72 6.31 -25.85 5.81
N LYS A 73 6.59 -24.84 4.98
CA LYS A 73 7.91 -24.20 4.90
C LYS A 73 8.27 -23.38 6.14
N PHE A 74 7.27 -23.00 6.95
CA PHE A 74 7.43 -22.18 8.14
C PHE A 74 7.32 -22.97 9.46
N ALA A 75 7.18 -24.31 9.39
CA ALA A 75 6.91 -25.16 10.55
C ALA A 75 7.96 -25.06 11.68
N ASN A 76 9.22 -24.79 11.33
CA ASN A 76 10.33 -24.67 12.27
C ASN A 76 10.81 -23.22 12.46
N THR A 77 10.02 -22.24 12.03
CA THR A 77 10.39 -20.83 12.10
C THR A 77 10.21 -20.30 13.52
N ASP A 78 11.20 -19.57 14.02
CA ASP A 78 11.03 -18.68 15.17
C ASP A 78 10.11 -17.52 14.77
N ILE A 79 8.82 -17.66 15.06
CA ILE A 79 7.77 -16.73 14.62
C ILE A 79 7.97 -15.32 15.18
N PRO A 80 8.26 -15.11 16.49
CA PRO A 80 8.59 -13.78 17.01
C PRO A 80 9.74 -13.10 16.25
N ARG A 81 10.85 -13.82 16.03
CA ARG A 81 11.99 -13.28 15.30
C ARG A 81 11.65 -12.99 13.84
N PHE A 82 10.89 -13.87 13.19
CA PHE A 82 10.46 -13.68 11.80
C PHE A 82 9.60 -12.42 11.65
N LYS A 83 8.61 -12.22 12.52
CA LYS A 83 7.77 -11.01 12.53
C LYS A 83 8.60 -9.74 12.69
N MET A 84 9.54 -9.74 13.63
CA MET A 84 10.45 -8.60 13.83
C MET A 84 11.24 -8.29 12.56
N LEU A 85 11.91 -9.28 11.97
CA LEU A 85 12.72 -9.10 10.75
C LEU A 85 11.87 -8.67 9.54
N LEU A 86 10.65 -9.19 9.42
CA LEU A 86 9.75 -8.80 8.34
C LEU A 86 9.24 -7.35 8.50
N MET A 87 8.96 -6.92 9.73
CA MET A 87 8.62 -5.53 10.03
C MET A 87 9.78 -4.60 9.67
N GLU A 88 11.01 -4.94 10.05
CA GLU A 88 12.21 -4.17 9.67
C GLU A 88 12.38 -4.11 8.15
N GLN A 89 12.20 -5.24 7.46
CA GLN A 89 12.31 -5.32 6.01
C GLN A 89 11.31 -4.40 5.30
N ILE A 90 10.03 -4.42 5.72
CA ILE A 90 8.98 -3.57 5.16
C ILE A 90 9.22 -2.10 5.50
N CYS A 91 9.60 -1.81 6.75
CA CYS A 91 9.92 -0.46 7.19
C CYS A 91 11.06 0.13 6.34
N GLN A 92 12.17 -0.59 6.18
CA GLN A 92 13.29 -0.12 5.35
C GLN A 92 12.90 0.01 3.88
N ALA A 93 12.23 -1.00 3.31
CA ALA A 93 11.84 -1.00 1.89
C ALA A 93 10.84 0.11 1.53
N SER A 94 10.04 0.56 2.49
CA SER A 94 9.11 1.68 2.32
C SER A 94 9.72 3.06 2.61
N GLY A 95 11.03 3.14 2.83
CA GLY A 95 11.74 4.40 3.10
C GLY A 95 11.64 4.87 4.55
N GLY A 96 11.25 3.98 5.47
CA GLY A 96 11.21 4.26 6.90
C GLY A 96 12.60 4.23 7.56
N PRO A 97 12.69 4.64 8.83
CA PRO A 97 13.96 4.81 9.53
C PRO A 97 14.58 3.49 10.04
N CYS A 98 13.92 2.35 9.83
CA CYS A 98 14.41 1.07 10.31
C CYS A 98 15.54 0.54 9.43
N THR A 99 16.43 -0.23 10.04
CA THR A 99 17.42 -1.05 9.34
C THR A 99 17.03 -2.51 9.46
N TYR A 100 17.04 -3.23 8.35
CA TYR A 100 16.91 -4.68 8.32
C TYR A 100 18.16 -5.33 8.87
N THR A 101 18.00 -6.11 9.93
CA THR A 101 19.12 -6.72 10.66
C THR A 101 19.32 -8.21 10.37
N GLY A 102 18.54 -8.76 9.43
CA GLY A 102 18.63 -10.17 9.05
C GLY A 102 19.76 -10.46 8.04
N ARG A 103 19.91 -11.73 7.69
CA ARG A 103 20.79 -12.15 6.59
C ARG A 103 20.19 -11.71 5.26
N SER A 104 21.01 -11.59 4.21
CA SER A 104 20.51 -11.30 2.86
C SER A 104 19.39 -12.26 2.43
N MET A 105 18.50 -11.83 1.53
CA MET A 105 17.40 -12.66 1.03
C MET A 105 17.91 -13.98 0.45
N LYS A 106 18.99 -13.93 -0.34
CA LYS A 106 19.63 -15.12 -0.92
C LYS A 106 20.15 -16.08 0.16
N ALA A 107 20.91 -15.59 1.14
CA ALA A 107 21.45 -16.43 2.20
C ALA A 107 20.35 -16.97 3.14
N THR A 108 19.26 -16.21 3.31
CA THR A 108 18.14 -16.63 4.14
C THR A 108 17.38 -17.79 3.54
N HIS A 109 17.18 -17.80 2.22
CA HIS A 109 16.32 -18.76 1.52
C HIS A 109 17.08 -19.87 0.77
N ALA A 110 18.42 -19.83 0.80
CA ALA A 110 19.27 -20.83 0.17
C ALA A 110 18.94 -22.26 0.63
N GLY A 111 18.73 -23.16 -0.33
CA GLY A 111 18.44 -24.57 -0.12
C GLY A 111 17.01 -24.87 0.32
N MET A 112 16.13 -23.87 0.43
CA MET A 112 14.72 -24.08 0.81
C MET A 112 13.83 -24.56 -0.34
N GLY A 113 14.36 -24.56 -1.58
CA GLY A 113 13.65 -25.02 -2.76
C GLY A 113 12.35 -24.24 -3.02
N VAL A 114 12.34 -22.94 -2.73
CA VAL A 114 11.17 -22.07 -2.91
C VAL A 114 10.85 -22.00 -4.41
N SER A 115 9.62 -22.38 -4.76
CA SER A 115 9.12 -22.28 -6.13
C SER A 115 8.46 -20.94 -6.39
N SER A 116 8.25 -20.59 -7.67
CA SER A 116 7.47 -19.38 -7.98
C SER A 116 6.04 -19.48 -7.45
N SER A 117 5.41 -20.65 -7.48
CA SER A 117 4.06 -20.82 -6.94
C SER A 117 4.01 -20.61 -5.41
N ASP A 118 5.06 -20.99 -4.69
CA ASP A 118 5.16 -20.71 -3.25
C ASP A 118 5.26 -19.20 -3.01
N PHE A 119 6.10 -18.52 -3.79
CA PHE A 119 6.27 -17.07 -3.70
C PHE A 119 4.99 -16.33 -4.07
N ASP A 120 4.29 -16.75 -5.12
CA ASP A 120 3.05 -16.11 -5.57
C ASP A 120 1.91 -16.36 -4.55
N ALA A 121 1.88 -17.52 -3.89
CA ALA A 121 0.98 -17.78 -2.77
C ALA A 121 1.27 -16.83 -1.59
N LEU A 122 2.54 -16.62 -1.25
CA LEU A 122 2.98 -15.67 -0.23
C LEU A 122 2.55 -14.23 -0.57
N VAL A 123 2.78 -13.79 -1.81
CA VAL A 123 2.35 -12.47 -2.30
C VAL A 123 0.82 -12.33 -2.22
N GLY A 124 0.08 -13.38 -2.60
CA GLY A 124 -1.38 -13.40 -2.47
C GLY A 124 -1.85 -13.20 -1.02
N ASN A 125 -1.17 -13.83 -0.05
CA ASN A 125 -1.47 -13.62 1.37
C ASN A 125 -1.18 -12.17 1.82
N LEU A 126 -0.09 -11.57 1.34
CA LEU A 126 0.23 -10.17 1.62
C LEU A 126 -0.84 -9.23 1.04
N VAL A 127 -1.24 -9.43 -0.21
CA VAL A 127 -2.32 -8.65 -0.85
C VAL A 127 -3.62 -8.78 -0.07
N ALA A 128 -3.98 -9.98 0.38
CA ALA A 128 -5.18 -10.20 1.19
C ALA A 128 -5.13 -9.46 2.54
N THR A 129 -3.95 -9.39 3.17
CA THR A 129 -3.75 -8.56 4.37
C THR A 129 -3.91 -7.08 4.04
N LEU A 130 -3.22 -6.56 3.03
CA LEU A 130 -3.30 -5.14 2.66
C LEU A 130 -4.75 -4.72 2.33
N ASN A 131 -5.51 -5.61 1.68
CA ASN A 131 -6.94 -5.42 1.44
C ASN A 131 -7.76 -5.36 2.74
N LYS A 132 -7.50 -6.25 3.70
CA LYS A 132 -8.17 -6.23 5.02
C LYS A 132 -7.94 -4.90 5.75
N PHE A 133 -6.73 -4.38 5.69
CA PHE A 133 -6.36 -3.09 6.29
C PHE A 133 -6.78 -1.88 5.45
N LYS A 134 -7.44 -2.11 4.30
CA LYS A 134 -7.90 -1.06 3.37
C LYS A 134 -6.77 -0.12 2.95
N VAL A 135 -5.57 -0.67 2.77
CA VAL A 135 -4.44 0.09 2.22
C VAL A 135 -4.81 0.53 0.80
N PRO A 136 -4.71 1.82 0.46
CA PRO A 136 -5.10 2.28 -0.87
C PRO A 136 -4.22 1.67 -1.96
N GLU A 137 -4.75 1.57 -3.19
CA GLU A 137 -4.08 0.86 -4.29
C GLU A 137 -2.71 1.43 -4.64
N ARG A 138 -2.52 2.75 -4.48
CA ARG A 138 -1.24 3.42 -4.73
C ARG A 138 -0.17 2.87 -3.78
N GLU A 139 -0.40 2.93 -2.47
CA GLU A 139 0.53 2.44 -1.44
C GLU A 139 0.76 0.93 -1.56
N LYS A 140 -0.29 0.17 -1.90
CA LYS A 140 -0.19 -1.27 -2.13
C LYS A 140 0.74 -1.58 -3.30
N SER A 141 0.56 -0.90 -4.43
CA SER A 141 1.40 -1.07 -5.62
C SER A 141 2.85 -0.66 -5.35
N GLU A 142 3.06 0.47 -4.67
CA GLU A 142 4.40 0.93 -4.28
C GLU A 142 5.10 -0.07 -3.34
N LEU A 143 4.38 -0.61 -2.34
CA LEU A 143 4.94 -1.61 -1.41
C LEU A 143 5.29 -2.92 -2.13
N LEU A 144 4.39 -3.44 -2.97
CA LEU A 144 4.67 -4.64 -3.75
C LEU A 144 5.83 -4.43 -4.73
N GLY A 145 5.93 -3.23 -5.31
CA GLY A 145 7.05 -2.83 -6.17
C GLY A 145 8.38 -2.78 -5.42
N ALA A 146 8.38 -2.29 -4.17
CA ALA A 146 9.58 -2.24 -3.33
C ALA A 146 10.07 -3.63 -2.90
N LEU A 147 9.15 -4.58 -2.68
CA LEU A 147 9.47 -5.95 -2.26
C LEU A 147 9.72 -6.90 -3.45
N GLY A 148 9.12 -6.64 -4.60
CA GLY A 148 9.13 -7.49 -5.79
C GLY A 148 10.52 -7.96 -6.24
N PRO A 149 11.55 -7.09 -6.31
CA PRO A 149 12.90 -7.49 -6.71
C PRO A 149 13.52 -8.61 -5.86
N MET A 150 13.10 -8.77 -4.60
CA MET A 150 13.59 -9.84 -3.72
C MET A 150 13.24 -11.24 -4.24
N LYS A 151 12.24 -11.37 -5.13
CA LYS A 151 11.87 -12.65 -5.76
C LYS A 151 13.07 -13.35 -6.40
N GLY A 152 13.96 -12.59 -7.04
CA GLY A 152 15.15 -13.13 -7.72
C GLY A 152 16.17 -13.77 -6.77
N ASP A 153 16.19 -13.35 -5.51
CA ASP A 153 17.06 -13.92 -4.48
C ASP A 153 16.39 -15.08 -3.71
N ILE A 154 15.06 -15.19 -3.78
CA ILE A 154 14.28 -16.12 -2.97
C ILE A 154 13.88 -17.37 -3.75
N VAL A 155 13.49 -17.23 -5.02
CA VAL A 155 12.96 -18.34 -5.82
C VAL A 155 14.11 -19.18 -6.40
N GLU A 156 14.14 -20.46 -6.05
CA GLU A 156 15.11 -21.45 -6.55
C GLU A 156 14.55 -22.35 -7.64
N LYS A 157 13.22 -22.48 -7.71
CA LYS A 157 12.50 -23.25 -8.73
C LYS A 157 11.60 -22.30 -9.54
N PRO A 158 12.15 -21.62 -10.56
CA PRO A 158 11.34 -20.75 -11.40
C PRO A 158 10.30 -21.55 -12.18
N MET A 159 9.14 -20.96 -12.47
CA MET A 159 8.23 -21.53 -13.46
C MET A 159 8.96 -21.64 -14.80
N ALA A 160 8.73 -22.74 -15.52
CA ALA A 160 9.25 -22.87 -16.87
C ALA A 160 8.77 -21.68 -17.70
N SER A 161 9.70 -20.94 -18.32
CA SER A 161 9.35 -19.85 -19.22
C SER A 161 8.67 -20.44 -20.44
N VAL A 162 7.34 -20.34 -20.51
CA VAL A 162 6.59 -20.59 -21.75
C VAL A 162 6.88 -19.40 -22.66
N HIS A 163 7.77 -19.60 -23.63
CA HIS A 163 7.94 -18.71 -24.78
C HIS A 163 6.84 -18.99 -25.80
#